data_AF-A0A5F4W7W0-F1
#
_entry.id   AF-A0A5F4W7W0-F1
#
_cell.length_a   1.000
_cell.length_b   1.000
_cell.length_c   1.000
_cell.angle_alpha   90.00
_cell.angle_beta   90.00
_cell.angle_gamma   90.00
#
_symmetry.space_group_name_H-M   'P 1'
#
loop_
_entity.id
_entity.type
_entity.pdbx_description
1 polymer ?
#
loop_
_entity_poly.entity_id
_entity_poly.type
_entity_poly.pdbx_seq_one_letter_code
_entity_poly.pdbx_strand_id
1 'polypeptide(L)'
;MTDDDSESVLSESHEGSEQELPVIQLCGLVEELSYLNSALKTETEMFEKYYIKLEPRDHQLPQSSEIKMSAADYAQFRGRRRTKSRTGVDHGVGLTVDQKLELVQKELEDTKDDLQHMRANAERDLQHHEEIMEEAEIRWNEVERAVHEFEKDILKSISKKKGSILATQKVLKYIEDMNRRRDNMKEKLCLKNVSLKVQRKKMVLQLRQKEEVGEALHEVDFQQLKIENAQFLETIEARNQELTQLKLSSGNTLQVLSAYKSKLHKAVDMCISLDKEILLRKELLEKIEKETLQVEEDRAKAEAVNKRLRKQLAEFRAPQVMTYVWEKISNEDLEKSIKMWERKVEIAEVSHGEPQDGQSFMSSMFSFRILIFGLRIQMFGCIISERNLSSCFNY
;
A
#
# COMPACT_ATOMS: atom_id res chain seq x y z
N MET A 1 -53.58 -72.66 36.25
CA MET A 1 -54.44 -71.62 36.86
C MET A 1 -54.78 -70.69 35.71
N THR A 2 -55.84 -71.08 34.97
CA THR A 2 -57.14 -70.38 34.85
C THR A 2 -57.02 -69.14 33.97
N ASP A 3 -57.16 -69.25 32.64
CA ASP A 3 -58.36 -69.46 31.80
C ASP A 3 -59.26 -68.21 31.68
N ASP A 4 -59.27 -67.72 30.43
CA ASP A 4 -60.37 -67.25 29.58
C ASP A 4 -61.09 -65.90 29.79
N ASP A 5 -60.92 -65.05 28.77
CA ASP A 5 -61.88 -64.26 27.97
C ASP A 5 -63.17 -63.73 28.59
N SER A 6 -63.42 -62.42 28.42
CA SER A 6 -64.58 -61.91 27.65
C SER A 6 -64.70 -60.38 27.66
N GLU A 7 -64.97 -59.86 26.46
CA GLU A 7 -65.80 -58.70 26.08
C GLU A 7 -66.26 -57.68 27.14
N SER A 8 -66.18 -56.39 26.78
CA SER A 8 -67.37 -55.52 26.71
C SER A 8 -67.00 -54.15 26.15
N VAL A 9 -67.52 -53.87 24.96
CA VAL A 9 -67.68 -52.52 24.42
C VAL A 9 -68.80 -51.84 25.21
N LEU A 10 -68.62 -50.58 25.63
CA LEU A 10 -69.58 -49.45 25.56
C LEU A 10 -69.47 -48.49 26.74
N SER A 11 -69.30 -47.20 26.41
CA SER A 11 -70.13 -46.08 26.88
C SER A 11 -69.76 -44.90 25.97
N GLU A 12 -70.54 -44.65 24.92
CA GLU A 12 -71.66 -43.69 24.89
C GLU A 12 -71.20 -42.29 24.43
N SER A 13 -71.44 -42.07 23.13
CA SER A 13 -71.95 -40.85 22.51
C SER A 13 -71.65 -39.49 23.13
N HIS A 14 -70.95 -38.66 22.35
CA HIS A 14 -71.46 -37.33 22.06
C HIS A 14 -71.37 -37.06 20.56
N GLU A 15 -72.53 -37.05 19.90
CA GLU A 15 -72.74 -36.40 18.60
C GLU A 15 -72.47 -34.89 18.72
N GLY A 16 -72.01 -34.29 17.62
CA GLY A 16 -71.84 -32.84 17.45
C GLY A 16 -70.46 -32.54 16.86
N SER A 17 -70.29 -32.21 15.58
CA SER A 17 -71.22 -31.77 14.56
C SER A 17 -70.58 -32.08 13.20
N GLU A 18 -71.27 -32.82 12.33
CA GLU A 18 -71.04 -32.66 10.90
C GLU A 18 -71.47 -31.24 10.56
N GLN A 19 -70.51 -30.31 10.54
CA GLN A 19 -70.74 -29.02 9.94
C GLN A 19 -70.87 -29.27 8.44
N GLU A 20 -72.09 -29.45 7.97
CA GLU A 20 -72.43 -29.38 6.55
C GLU A 20 -71.96 -28.01 6.06
N LEU A 21 -70.76 -28.00 5.47
CA LEU A 21 -70.20 -26.82 4.83
C LEU A 21 -71.21 -26.39 3.75
N PRO A 22 -71.66 -25.13 3.72
CA PRO A 22 -72.54 -24.62 2.67
C PRO A 22 -72.04 -25.05 1.29
N VAL A 23 -72.92 -25.41 0.36
CA VAL A 23 -72.57 -25.93 -0.98
C VAL A 23 -71.48 -25.10 -1.69
N ILE A 24 -71.47 -23.79 -1.46
CA ILE A 24 -70.45 -22.85 -1.97
C ILE A 24 -69.03 -23.19 -1.45
N GLN A 25 -68.91 -23.56 -0.17
CA GLN A 25 -67.64 -23.98 0.45
C GLN A 25 -67.20 -25.37 -0.03
N LEU A 26 -68.14 -26.28 -0.28
CA LEU A 26 -67.86 -27.58 -0.92
C LEU A 26 -67.36 -27.42 -2.36
N CYS A 27 -67.98 -26.53 -3.15
CA CYS A 27 -67.52 -26.21 -4.51
C CYS A 27 -66.10 -25.62 -4.48
N GLY A 28 -65.80 -24.70 -3.57
CA GLY A 28 -64.46 -24.15 -3.41
C GLY A 28 -63.42 -25.22 -3.07
N LEU A 29 -63.76 -26.17 -2.18
CA LEU A 29 -62.88 -27.27 -1.82
C LEU A 29 -62.63 -28.23 -2.99
N VAL A 30 -63.64 -28.50 -3.82
CA VAL A 30 -63.50 -29.35 -5.02
C VAL A 30 -62.61 -28.67 -6.06
N GLU A 31 -62.76 -27.36 -6.28
CA GLU A 31 -61.89 -26.61 -7.18
C GLU A 31 -60.43 -26.62 -6.70
N GLU A 32 -60.20 -26.38 -5.41
CA GLU A 32 -58.88 -26.44 -4.80
C GLU A 32 -58.24 -27.83 -4.91
N LEU A 33 -59.00 -28.89 -4.60
CA LEU A 33 -58.55 -30.28 -4.76
C LEU A 33 -58.30 -30.63 -6.23
N SER A 34 -59.07 -30.08 -7.17
CA SER A 34 -58.83 -30.30 -8.61
C SER A 34 -57.51 -29.68 -9.07
N TYR A 35 -57.21 -28.47 -8.59
CA TYR A 35 -55.97 -27.77 -8.88
C TYR A 35 -54.76 -28.49 -8.28
N LEU A 36 -54.86 -28.91 -7.01
CA LEU A 36 -53.82 -29.70 -6.34
C LEU A 36 -53.60 -31.05 -7.04
N ASN A 37 -54.66 -31.74 -7.46
CA ASN A 37 -54.55 -32.98 -8.24
C ASN A 37 -53.91 -32.74 -9.62
N SER A 38 -54.22 -31.63 -10.29
CA SER A 38 -53.57 -31.25 -11.54
C SER A 38 -52.07 -30.99 -11.34
N ALA A 39 -51.71 -30.26 -10.27
CA ALA A 39 -50.32 -29.99 -9.92
C ALA A 39 -49.56 -31.29 -9.60
N LEU A 40 -50.14 -32.17 -8.78
CA LEU A 40 -49.57 -33.49 -8.48
C LEU A 40 -49.40 -34.33 -9.75
N LYS A 41 -50.39 -34.30 -10.65
CA LYS A 41 -50.31 -35.01 -11.93
C LYS A 41 -49.12 -34.52 -12.77
N THR A 42 -48.92 -33.20 -12.87
CA THR A 42 -47.75 -32.64 -13.57
C THR A 42 -46.44 -33.01 -12.89
N GLU A 43 -46.40 -33.07 -11.56
CA GLU A 43 -45.22 -33.50 -10.80
C GLU A 43 -44.91 -34.98 -11.09
N THR A 44 -45.93 -35.86 -11.09
CA THR A 44 -45.76 -37.28 -11.44
C THR A 44 -45.32 -37.49 -12.87
N GLU A 45 -45.83 -36.72 -13.83
CA GLU A 45 -45.39 -36.78 -15.23
C GLU A 45 -43.91 -36.34 -15.39
N MET A 46 -43.49 -35.31 -14.65
CA MET A 46 -42.08 -34.89 -14.59
C MET A 46 -41.19 -35.97 -14.01
N PHE A 47 -41.61 -36.61 -12.91
CA PHE A 47 -40.87 -37.72 -12.31
C PHE A 47 -40.79 -38.94 -13.23
N GLU A 48 -41.87 -39.28 -13.93
CA GLU A 48 -41.91 -40.41 -14.85
C GLU A 48 -40.96 -40.16 -16.03
N LYS A 49 -40.97 -38.96 -16.63
CA LYS A 49 -40.01 -38.58 -17.68
C LYS A 49 -38.56 -38.66 -17.21
N TYR A 50 -38.27 -38.16 -16.01
CA TYR A 50 -36.93 -38.23 -15.44
C TYR A 50 -36.50 -39.65 -15.11
N TYR A 51 -37.40 -40.46 -14.56
CA TYR A 51 -37.16 -41.87 -14.27
C TYR A 51 -36.84 -42.65 -15.56
N ILE A 52 -37.61 -42.42 -16.63
CA ILE A 52 -37.35 -43.01 -17.96
C ILE A 52 -35.99 -42.57 -18.54
N LYS A 53 -35.57 -41.32 -18.31
CA LYS A 53 -34.26 -40.82 -18.73
C LYS A 53 -33.09 -41.34 -17.87
N LEU A 54 -33.34 -41.66 -16.60
CA LEU A 54 -32.35 -42.20 -15.65
C LEU A 54 -32.13 -43.70 -15.80
N GLU A 55 -33.11 -44.45 -16.32
CA GLU A 55 -32.88 -45.83 -16.72
C GLU A 55 -31.73 -45.85 -17.74
N PRO A 56 -30.61 -46.52 -17.46
CA PRO A 56 -29.56 -46.69 -18.43
C PRO A 56 -30.18 -47.30 -19.68
N ARG A 57 -29.94 -46.68 -20.85
CA ARG A 57 -30.24 -47.22 -22.18
C ARG A 57 -29.61 -48.60 -22.46
N ASP A 58 -29.08 -49.29 -21.45
CA ASP A 58 -28.48 -50.62 -21.55
C ASP A 58 -29.50 -51.74 -21.78
N HIS A 59 -30.81 -51.46 -21.79
CA HIS A 59 -31.84 -52.44 -22.16
C HIS A 59 -32.79 -51.99 -23.27
N GLN A 60 -32.48 -50.90 -23.99
CA GLN A 60 -33.14 -50.63 -25.26
C GLN A 60 -32.54 -51.55 -26.33
N LEU A 61 -32.93 -52.83 -26.27
CA LEU A 61 -32.91 -53.70 -27.44
C LEU A 61 -33.60 -52.95 -28.58
N PRO A 62 -32.99 -52.89 -29.77
CA PRO A 62 -33.51 -52.08 -30.86
C PRO A 62 -34.89 -52.60 -31.24
N GLN A 63 -35.94 -51.84 -30.91
CA GLN A 63 -37.27 -52.09 -31.42
C GLN A 63 -37.35 -51.55 -32.86
N SER A 64 -36.62 -52.24 -33.73
CA SER A 64 -36.83 -52.24 -35.17
C SER A 64 -36.63 -53.67 -35.68
N SER A 65 -37.53 -54.56 -35.29
CA SER A 65 -37.96 -55.67 -36.15
C SER A 65 -39.26 -56.27 -35.61
N GLU A 66 -40.26 -56.34 -36.49
CA GLU A 66 -41.52 -57.03 -36.28
C GLU A 66 -41.28 -58.48 -35.86
N ILE A 67 -41.57 -58.82 -34.61
CA ILE A 67 -41.70 -60.22 -34.19
C ILE A 67 -43.02 -60.36 -33.43
N LYS A 68 -44.00 -60.96 -34.11
CA LYS A 68 -45.27 -61.39 -33.54
C LYS A 68 -44.98 -62.41 -32.43
N MET A 69 -45.28 -62.09 -31.17
CA MET A 69 -45.26 -63.06 -30.08
C MET A 69 -46.69 -63.41 -29.66
N SER A 70 -46.95 -64.72 -29.54
CA SER A 70 -48.27 -65.29 -29.26
C SER A 70 -48.57 -65.34 -27.76
N ALA A 71 -49.86 -65.42 -27.42
CA ALA A 71 -50.43 -65.37 -26.07
C ALA A 71 -49.99 -66.49 -25.08
N ALA A 72 -49.05 -67.36 -25.45
CA ALA A 72 -48.66 -68.53 -24.66
C ALA A 72 -47.49 -68.29 -23.67
N ASP A 73 -46.74 -67.19 -23.79
CA ASP A 73 -45.55 -66.95 -22.95
C ASP A 73 -45.85 -66.25 -21.62
N TYR A 74 -47.11 -65.90 -21.35
CA TYR A 74 -47.51 -65.17 -20.13
C TYR A 74 -47.57 -66.05 -18.86
N ALA A 75 -47.44 -67.38 -18.96
CA ALA A 75 -47.81 -68.30 -17.87
C ALA A 75 -46.64 -68.97 -17.11
N GLN A 76 -45.36 -68.70 -17.44
CA GLN A 76 -44.24 -69.47 -16.88
C GLN A 76 -43.34 -68.77 -15.85
N PHE A 77 -43.60 -67.51 -15.47
CA PHE A 77 -42.79 -66.82 -14.44
C PHE A 77 -43.38 -66.84 -13.00
N ARG A 78 -44.32 -67.74 -12.68
CA ARG A 78 -44.69 -68.01 -11.27
C ARG A 78 -43.64 -68.92 -10.59
N GLY A 79 -42.47 -68.35 -10.33
CA GLY A 79 -41.35 -69.00 -9.63
C GLY A 79 -40.95 -68.26 -8.35
N ARG A 80 -41.69 -68.53 -7.26
CA ARG A 80 -41.25 -68.55 -5.85
C ARG A 80 -40.06 -67.62 -5.46
N ARG A 81 -40.30 -66.33 -5.24
CA ARG A 81 -39.40 -65.48 -4.43
C ARG A 81 -39.87 -65.43 -2.98
N ARG A 82 -39.05 -65.99 -2.09
CA ARG A 82 -39.12 -65.81 -0.63
C ARG A 82 -39.09 -64.31 -0.31
N THR A 83 -40.19 -63.75 0.18
CA THR A 83 -40.22 -62.46 0.85
C THR A 83 -39.57 -62.62 2.22
N LYS A 84 -38.29 -62.25 2.32
CA LYS A 84 -37.66 -61.98 3.61
C LYS A 84 -38.15 -60.60 4.04
N SER A 85 -39.10 -60.57 4.96
CA SER A 85 -39.57 -59.38 5.65
C SER A 85 -38.38 -58.66 6.28
N ARG A 86 -37.98 -57.53 5.69
CA ARG A 86 -37.35 -56.46 6.47
C ARG A 86 -38.49 -55.61 7.01
N THR A 87 -38.85 -55.90 8.26
CA THR A 87 -39.45 -54.93 9.16
C THR A 87 -38.46 -53.76 9.25
N GLY A 88 -38.87 -52.62 8.72
CA GLY A 88 -38.05 -51.44 8.64
C GLY A 88 -38.89 -50.40 7.93
N VAL A 89 -39.47 -49.53 8.72
CA VAL A 89 -40.23 -48.37 8.30
C VAL A 89 -39.28 -47.48 7.49
N ASP A 90 -39.21 -47.73 6.19
CA ASP A 90 -38.58 -46.83 5.23
C ASP A 90 -39.70 -45.87 4.83
N HIS A 91 -39.92 -44.85 5.68
CA HIS A 91 -40.61 -43.65 5.22
C HIS A 91 -39.88 -43.26 3.96
N GLY A 92 -40.52 -43.45 2.79
CA GLY A 92 -39.92 -43.16 1.50
C GLY A 92 -39.29 -41.78 1.61
N VAL A 93 -37.95 -41.75 1.61
CA VAL A 93 -37.20 -40.52 1.80
C VAL A 93 -37.53 -39.68 0.58
N GLY A 94 -38.49 -38.77 0.74
CA GLY A 94 -38.85 -37.83 -0.30
C GLY A 94 -37.60 -37.09 -0.72
N LEU A 95 -37.46 -36.87 -2.03
CA LEU A 95 -36.38 -36.05 -2.55
C LEU A 95 -36.32 -34.74 -1.77
N THR A 96 -35.11 -34.35 -1.39
CA THR A 96 -34.92 -33.07 -0.71
C THR A 96 -35.37 -31.93 -1.64
N VAL A 97 -35.76 -30.79 -1.05
CA VAL A 97 -36.19 -29.62 -1.83
C VAL A 97 -35.14 -29.24 -2.87
N ASP A 98 -33.85 -29.37 -2.53
CA ASP A 98 -32.74 -29.12 -3.44
C ASP A 98 -32.70 -30.11 -4.61
N GLN A 99 -32.91 -31.40 -4.37
CA GLN A 99 -33.00 -32.43 -5.43
C GLN A 99 -34.21 -32.21 -6.35
N LYS A 100 -35.35 -31.79 -5.77
CA LYS A 100 -36.54 -31.43 -6.56
C LYS A 100 -36.28 -30.19 -7.42
N LEU A 101 -35.57 -29.20 -6.88
CA LEU A 101 -35.23 -27.98 -7.61
C LEU A 101 -34.24 -28.26 -8.75
N GLU A 102 -33.22 -29.09 -8.53
CA GLU A 102 -32.30 -29.55 -9.56
C GLU A 102 -33.03 -30.30 -10.69
N LEU A 103 -33.97 -31.18 -10.32
CA LEU A 103 -34.80 -31.91 -11.28
C LEU A 103 -35.65 -30.96 -12.13
N VAL A 104 -36.33 -30.00 -11.49
CA VAL A 104 -37.17 -29.02 -12.19
C VAL A 104 -36.33 -28.15 -13.11
N GLN A 105 -35.12 -27.74 -12.68
CA GLN A 105 -34.20 -26.98 -13.53
C GLN A 105 -33.74 -27.79 -14.74
N LYS A 106 -33.43 -29.07 -14.55
CA LYS A 106 -33.02 -29.95 -15.66
C LYS A 106 -34.15 -30.16 -16.67
N GLU A 107 -35.36 -30.47 -16.21
CA GLU A 107 -36.51 -30.60 -17.12
C GLU A 107 -36.89 -29.27 -17.77
N LEU A 108 -36.68 -28.13 -17.10
CA LEU A 108 -36.85 -26.81 -17.72
C LEU A 108 -35.85 -26.58 -18.84
N GLU A 109 -34.58 -26.96 -18.66
CA GLU A 109 -33.58 -26.84 -19.72
C GLU A 109 -33.84 -27.83 -20.86
N ASP A 110 -34.19 -29.09 -20.55
CA ASP A 110 -34.55 -30.10 -21.56
C ASP A 110 -35.75 -29.64 -22.40
N THR A 111 -36.81 -29.12 -21.77
CA THR A 111 -38.00 -28.62 -22.49
C THR A 111 -37.70 -27.37 -23.31
N LYS A 112 -36.78 -26.52 -22.85
CA LYS A 112 -36.32 -25.35 -23.59
C LYS A 112 -35.49 -25.77 -24.82
N ASP A 113 -34.64 -26.78 -24.69
CA ASP A 113 -33.87 -27.34 -25.81
C ASP A 113 -34.79 -28.01 -26.83
N ASP A 114 -35.78 -28.79 -26.37
CA ASP A 114 -36.82 -29.38 -27.23
C ASP A 114 -37.61 -28.30 -27.99
N LEU A 115 -37.99 -27.22 -27.31
CA LEU A 115 -38.68 -26.09 -27.93
C LEU A 115 -37.80 -25.39 -28.97
N GLN A 116 -36.50 -25.22 -28.70
CA GLN A 116 -35.57 -24.62 -29.67
C GLN A 116 -35.41 -25.52 -30.90
N HIS A 117 -35.25 -26.83 -30.71
CA HIS A 117 -35.16 -27.79 -31.81
C HIS A 117 -36.45 -27.81 -32.65
N MET A 118 -37.62 -27.84 -32.00
CA MET A 118 -38.92 -27.77 -32.67
C MET A 118 -39.09 -26.46 -33.46
N ARG A 119 -38.66 -25.32 -32.91
CA ARG A 119 -38.67 -24.04 -33.63
C ARG A 119 -37.75 -24.06 -34.85
N ALA A 120 -36.53 -24.57 -34.70
CA ALA A 120 -35.58 -24.69 -35.80
C ALA A 120 -36.08 -25.62 -36.91
N ASN A 121 -36.78 -26.70 -36.55
CA ASN A 121 -37.44 -27.59 -37.51
C ASN A 121 -38.55 -26.86 -38.26
N ALA A 122 -39.46 -26.21 -37.52
CA ALA A 122 -40.58 -25.48 -38.11
C ALA A 122 -40.10 -24.34 -39.03
N GLU A 123 -39.02 -23.65 -38.66
CA GLU A 123 -38.42 -22.60 -39.50
C GLU A 123 -37.83 -23.17 -40.79
N ARG A 124 -37.13 -24.32 -40.73
CA ARG A 124 -36.66 -25.02 -41.94
C ARG A 124 -37.81 -25.46 -42.84
N ASP A 125 -38.88 -26.00 -42.26
CA ASP A 125 -40.04 -26.46 -43.03
C ASP A 125 -40.78 -25.27 -43.66
N LEU A 126 -40.89 -24.14 -42.94
CA LEU A 126 -41.46 -22.90 -43.46
C LEU A 126 -40.63 -22.37 -44.63
N GLN A 127 -39.31 -22.26 -44.48
CA GLN A 127 -38.40 -21.86 -45.56
C GLN A 127 -38.54 -22.79 -46.77
N HIS A 128 -38.62 -24.10 -46.56
CA HIS A 128 -38.81 -25.06 -47.65
C HIS A 128 -40.14 -24.86 -48.39
N HIS A 129 -41.23 -24.59 -47.66
CA HIS A 129 -42.52 -24.30 -48.28
C HIS A 129 -42.51 -22.95 -49.02
N GLU A 130 -41.84 -21.93 -48.50
CA GLU A 130 -41.62 -20.65 -49.19
C GLU A 130 -40.86 -20.87 -50.51
N GLU A 131 -39.76 -21.64 -50.50
CA GLU A 131 -39.00 -21.99 -51.70
C GLU A 131 -39.88 -22.67 -52.77
N ILE A 132 -40.74 -23.60 -52.35
CA ILE A 132 -41.67 -24.29 -53.25
C ILE A 132 -42.70 -23.31 -53.84
N MET A 133 -43.26 -22.41 -53.02
CA MET A 133 -44.23 -21.43 -53.48
C MET A 133 -43.60 -20.45 -54.49
N GLU A 134 -42.40 -19.93 -54.20
CA GLU A 134 -41.68 -19.05 -55.12
C GLU A 134 -41.37 -19.76 -56.45
N GLU A 135 -40.92 -21.03 -56.40
CA GLU A 135 -40.67 -21.81 -57.62
C GLU A 135 -41.97 -22.03 -58.43
N ALA A 136 -43.08 -22.31 -57.76
CA ALA A 136 -44.39 -22.48 -58.39
C ALA A 136 -44.86 -21.17 -59.04
N GLU A 137 -44.69 -20.02 -58.38
CA GLU A 137 -45.03 -18.70 -58.92
C GLU A 137 -44.19 -18.36 -60.16
N ILE A 138 -42.88 -18.62 -60.12
CA ILE A 138 -42.00 -18.43 -61.28
C ILE A 138 -42.46 -19.30 -62.45
N ARG A 139 -42.72 -20.60 -62.21
CA ARG A 139 -43.23 -21.52 -63.24
C ARG A 139 -44.57 -21.06 -63.80
N TRP A 140 -45.48 -20.60 -62.95
CA TRP A 140 -46.78 -20.09 -63.37
C TRP A 140 -46.63 -18.91 -64.32
N ASN A 141 -45.82 -17.91 -63.93
CA ASN A 141 -45.53 -16.73 -64.75
C ASN A 141 -44.83 -17.08 -66.08
N GLU A 142 -43.99 -18.12 -66.12
CA GLU A 142 -43.38 -18.62 -67.35
C GLU A 142 -44.40 -19.28 -68.28
N VAL A 143 -45.29 -20.12 -67.74
CA VAL A 143 -46.36 -20.78 -68.50
C VAL A 143 -47.35 -19.75 -69.05
N GLU A 144 -47.80 -18.81 -68.22
CA GLU A 144 -48.72 -17.75 -68.64
C GLU A 144 -48.13 -16.94 -69.81
N ARG A 145 -46.86 -16.56 -69.69
CA ARG A 145 -46.14 -15.87 -70.76
C ARG A 145 -46.01 -16.72 -72.03
N ALA A 146 -45.68 -18.00 -71.89
CA ALA A 146 -45.57 -18.92 -73.02
C ALA A 146 -46.91 -19.12 -73.74
N VAL A 147 -48.02 -19.19 -72.99
CA VAL A 147 -49.38 -19.22 -73.55
C VAL A 147 -49.68 -17.93 -74.30
N HIS A 148 -49.42 -16.77 -73.69
CA HIS A 148 -49.65 -15.47 -74.32
C HIS A 148 -48.83 -15.29 -75.62
N GLU A 149 -47.54 -15.65 -75.59
CA GLU A 149 -46.67 -15.62 -76.76
C GLU A 149 -47.15 -16.57 -77.86
N PHE A 150 -47.57 -17.80 -77.50
CA PHE A 150 -48.11 -18.75 -78.47
C PHE A 150 -49.41 -18.24 -79.11
N GLU A 151 -50.34 -17.71 -78.32
CA GLU A 151 -51.58 -17.12 -78.82
C GLU A 151 -51.29 -15.96 -79.78
N LYS A 152 -50.34 -15.10 -79.43
CA LYS A 152 -49.95 -13.94 -80.23
C LYS A 152 -49.26 -14.34 -81.53
N ASP A 153 -48.22 -15.17 -81.45
CA ASP A 153 -47.31 -15.42 -82.57
C ASP A 153 -47.83 -16.52 -83.51
N ILE A 154 -48.54 -17.51 -82.94
CA ILE A 154 -49.13 -18.62 -83.67
C ILE A 154 -50.62 -18.41 -83.88
N LEU A 155 -51.44 -18.46 -82.82
CA LEU A 155 -52.90 -18.61 -82.95
C LEU A 155 -53.55 -17.47 -83.73
N LYS A 156 -53.21 -16.21 -83.40
CA LYS A 156 -53.69 -15.02 -84.13
C LYS A 156 -53.19 -15.00 -85.57
N SER A 157 -51.93 -15.40 -85.81
CA SER A 157 -51.34 -15.39 -87.14
C SER A 157 -51.89 -16.46 -88.09
N ILE A 158 -52.26 -17.64 -87.58
CA ILE A 158 -52.74 -18.75 -88.41
C ILE A 158 -54.26 -18.89 -88.42
N SER A 159 -54.98 -18.07 -87.65
CA SER A 159 -56.44 -18.11 -87.46
C SER A 159 -57.25 -18.28 -88.75
N LYS A 160 -56.89 -17.56 -89.83
CA LYS A 160 -57.58 -17.62 -91.13
C LYS A 160 -57.03 -18.68 -92.11
N LYS A 161 -55.95 -19.38 -91.75
CA LYS A 161 -55.22 -20.34 -92.60
C LYS A 161 -55.07 -21.72 -91.94
N LYS A 162 -55.93 -22.02 -90.96
CA LYS A 162 -55.91 -23.28 -90.21
C LYS A 162 -56.04 -24.47 -91.16
N GLY A 163 -55.15 -25.46 -91.02
CA GLY A 163 -55.07 -26.63 -91.91
C GLY A 163 -54.23 -26.44 -93.18
N SER A 164 -53.73 -25.24 -93.46
CA SER A 164 -52.80 -25.03 -94.58
C SER A 164 -51.38 -25.50 -94.25
N ILE A 165 -50.62 -25.90 -95.27
CA ILE A 165 -49.20 -26.26 -95.16
C ILE A 165 -48.40 -25.12 -94.50
N LEU A 166 -48.74 -23.86 -94.82
CA LEU A 166 -48.10 -22.69 -94.25
C LEU A 166 -48.35 -22.55 -92.74
N ALA A 167 -49.55 -22.89 -92.26
CA ALA A 167 -49.86 -22.90 -90.82
C ALA A 167 -49.04 -23.97 -90.09
N THR A 168 -48.92 -25.18 -90.66
CA THR A 168 -48.10 -26.27 -90.11
C THR A 168 -46.62 -25.90 -90.07
N GLN A 169 -46.08 -25.32 -91.15
CA GLN A 169 -44.70 -24.83 -91.19
C GLN A 169 -44.42 -23.77 -90.12
N LYS A 170 -45.39 -22.89 -89.86
CA LYS A 170 -45.23 -21.85 -88.83
C LYS A 170 -45.21 -22.43 -87.40
N VAL A 171 -46.04 -23.43 -87.12
CA VAL A 171 -46.01 -24.16 -85.83
C VAL A 171 -44.69 -24.91 -85.66
N LEU A 172 -44.21 -25.61 -86.69
CA LEU A 172 -42.93 -26.31 -86.65
C LEU A 172 -41.77 -25.36 -86.37
N LYS A 173 -41.71 -24.22 -87.08
CA LYS A 173 -40.68 -23.20 -86.86
C LYS A 173 -40.72 -22.65 -85.43
N TYR A 174 -41.90 -22.40 -84.87
CA TYR A 174 -42.03 -21.96 -83.48
C TYR A 174 -41.50 -23.00 -82.48
N ILE A 175 -41.80 -24.29 -82.69
CA ILE A 175 -41.27 -25.37 -81.85
C ILE A 175 -39.74 -25.43 -81.94
N GLU A 176 -39.18 -25.32 -83.14
CA GLU A 176 -37.72 -25.27 -83.35
C GLU A 176 -37.08 -24.05 -82.66
N ASP A 177 -37.65 -22.86 -82.83
CA ASP A 177 -37.18 -21.63 -82.19
C ASP A 177 -37.25 -21.72 -80.66
N MET A 178 -38.32 -22.30 -80.11
CA MET A 178 -38.48 -22.53 -78.67
C MET A 178 -37.48 -23.56 -78.12
N ASN A 179 -37.23 -24.64 -78.85
CA ASN A 179 -36.20 -25.62 -78.50
C ASN A 179 -34.83 -24.95 -78.46
N ARG A 180 -34.48 -24.16 -79.48
CA ARG A 180 -33.22 -23.43 -79.53
C ARG A 180 -33.06 -22.43 -78.37
N ARG A 181 -34.13 -21.70 -78.00
CA ARG A 181 -34.11 -20.80 -76.82
C ARG A 181 -33.86 -21.57 -75.53
N ARG A 182 -34.52 -22.72 -75.35
CA ARG A 182 -34.35 -23.58 -74.18
C ARG A 182 -32.92 -24.15 -74.09
N ASP A 183 -32.36 -24.58 -75.21
CA ASP A 183 -30.97 -25.07 -75.27
C ASP A 183 -29.96 -23.96 -74.91
N ASN A 184 -30.15 -22.76 -75.45
CA ASN A 184 -29.31 -21.60 -75.08
C ASN A 184 -29.40 -21.27 -73.58
N MET A 185 -30.59 -21.37 -72.99
CA MET A 185 -30.78 -21.13 -71.56
C MET A 185 -30.09 -22.23 -70.72
N LYS A 186 -30.23 -23.49 -71.13
CA LYS A 186 -29.57 -24.63 -70.50
C LYS A 186 -28.05 -24.45 -70.49
N GLU A 187 -27.45 -24.03 -71.60
CA GLU A 187 -26.01 -23.77 -71.70
C GLU A 187 -25.59 -22.63 -70.75
N LYS A 188 -26.32 -21.51 -70.73
CA LYS A 188 -26.08 -20.40 -69.80
C LYS A 188 -26.14 -20.84 -68.33
N LEU A 189 -27.16 -21.60 -67.96
CA LEU A 189 -27.31 -22.13 -66.60
C LEU A 189 -26.19 -23.12 -66.24
N CYS A 190 -25.77 -23.96 -67.19
CA CYS A 190 -24.65 -24.88 -66.99
C CYS A 190 -23.33 -24.12 -66.71
N LEU A 191 -23.03 -23.09 -67.50
CA LEU A 191 -21.85 -22.24 -67.30
C LEU A 191 -21.90 -21.52 -65.93
N LYS A 192 -23.07 -20.98 -65.55
CA LYS A 192 -23.25 -20.35 -64.24
C LYS A 192 -23.08 -21.35 -63.10
N ASN A 193 -23.61 -22.57 -63.23
CA ASN A 193 -23.47 -23.64 -62.24
C ASN A 193 -22.00 -24.05 -62.04
N VAL A 194 -21.23 -24.21 -63.13
CA VAL A 194 -19.80 -24.51 -63.06
C VAL A 194 -19.04 -23.36 -62.39
N SER A 195 -19.33 -22.11 -62.75
CA SER A 195 -18.71 -20.93 -62.14
C SER A 195 -18.99 -20.85 -60.63
N LEU A 196 -20.24 -21.02 -60.21
CA LEU A 196 -20.64 -21.03 -58.79
C LEU A 196 -20.00 -22.21 -58.03
N LYS A 197 -19.89 -23.39 -58.65
CA LYS A 197 -19.19 -24.54 -58.04
C LYS A 197 -17.72 -24.23 -57.77
N VAL A 198 -17.04 -23.55 -58.70
CA VAL A 198 -15.64 -23.12 -58.52
C VAL A 198 -15.54 -22.07 -57.41
N GLN A 199 -16.44 -21.07 -57.41
CA GLN A 199 -16.47 -20.04 -56.36
C GLN A 199 -16.72 -20.65 -54.98
N ARG A 200 -17.68 -21.57 -54.85
CA ARG A 200 -17.94 -22.32 -53.62
C ARG A 200 -16.70 -23.07 -53.15
N LYS A 201 -16.02 -23.80 -54.04
CA LYS A 201 -14.76 -24.50 -53.70
C LYS A 201 -13.69 -23.54 -53.19
N LYS A 202 -13.53 -22.38 -53.83
CA LYS A 202 -12.59 -21.34 -53.40
C LYS A 202 -12.94 -20.82 -51.99
N MET A 203 -14.21 -20.50 -51.74
CA MET A 203 -14.66 -20.02 -50.43
C MET A 203 -14.47 -21.07 -49.33
N VAL A 204 -14.79 -22.34 -49.60
CA VAL A 204 -14.56 -23.44 -48.65
C VAL A 204 -13.07 -23.61 -48.35
N LEU A 205 -12.20 -23.49 -49.36
CA LEU A 205 -10.75 -23.56 -49.14
C LEU A 205 -10.24 -22.38 -48.31
N GLN A 206 -10.73 -21.17 -48.56
CA GLN A 206 -10.39 -19.99 -47.76
C GLN A 206 -10.87 -20.12 -46.32
N LEU A 207 -12.05 -20.72 -46.11
CA LEU A 207 -12.55 -21.00 -44.77
C LEU A 207 -11.63 -21.98 -44.05
N ARG A 208 -11.26 -23.09 -44.69
CA ARG A 208 -10.30 -24.05 -44.12
C ARG A 208 -8.95 -23.44 -43.80
N GLN A 209 -8.40 -22.61 -44.69
CA GLN A 209 -7.14 -21.90 -44.41
C GLN A 209 -7.27 -20.98 -43.19
N LYS A 210 -8.41 -20.30 -43.03
CA LYS A 210 -8.66 -19.49 -41.84
C LYS A 210 -8.87 -20.33 -40.58
N GLU A 211 -9.51 -21.48 -40.70
CA GLU A 211 -9.67 -22.46 -39.62
C GLU A 211 -8.31 -23.02 -39.20
N GLU A 212 -7.45 -23.46 -40.13
CA GLU A 212 -6.09 -23.94 -39.85
C GLU A 212 -5.21 -22.85 -39.22
N VAL A 213 -5.34 -21.59 -39.66
CA VAL A 213 -4.66 -20.44 -39.01
C VAL A 213 -5.25 -20.13 -37.64
N GLY A 214 -6.55 -20.36 -37.44
CA GLY A 214 -7.22 -20.28 -36.15
C GLY A 214 -6.83 -21.43 -35.21
N GLU A 215 -6.61 -22.63 -35.73
CA GLU A 215 -6.09 -23.80 -35.00
C GLU A 215 -4.60 -23.62 -34.65
N ALA A 216 -3.83 -22.90 -35.47
CA ALA A 216 -2.45 -22.53 -35.14
C ALA A 216 -2.35 -21.59 -33.93
N LEU A 217 -3.41 -20.85 -33.59
CA LEU A 217 -3.57 -20.23 -32.28
C LEU A 217 -4.42 -21.15 -31.40
N HIS A 218 -3.78 -22.14 -30.79
CA HIS A 218 -4.50 -22.98 -29.85
C HIS A 218 -4.99 -22.12 -28.69
N GLU A 219 -6.24 -22.32 -28.27
CA GLU A 219 -6.76 -21.76 -27.01
C GLU A 219 -5.82 -22.09 -25.84
N VAL A 220 -5.12 -23.23 -25.91
CA VAL A 220 -4.08 -23.63 -24.97
C VAL A 220 -2.90 -22.66 -24.95
N ASP A 221 -2.41 -22.18 -26.10
CA ASP A 221 -1.31 -21.22 -26.17
C ASP A 221 -1.74 -19.86 -25.59
N PHE A 222 -2.98 -19.45 -25.85
CA PHE A 222 -3.55 -18.25 -25.25
C PHE A 222 -3.71 -18.37 -23.73
N GLN A 223 -4.17 -19.52 -23.25
CA GLN A 223 -4.28 -19.79 -21.81
C GLN A 223 -2.90 -19.87 -21.16
N GLN A 224 -1.91 -20.47 -21.83
CA GLN A 224 -0.53 -20.47 -21.37
C GLN A 224 0.02 -19.05 -21.26
N LEU A 225 -0.17 -18.20 -22.27
CA LEU A 225 0.21 -16.79 -22.23
C LEU A 225 -0.45 -16.02 -21.08
N LYS A 226 -1.74 -16.30 -20.80
CA LYS A 226 -2.45 -15.71 -19.66
C LYS A 226 -1.85 -16.16 -18.33
N ILE A 227 -1.51 -17.44 -18.19
CA ILE A 227 -0.87 -18.00 -16.99
C ILE A 227 0.51 -17.39 -16.79
N GLU A 228 1.35 -17.36 -17.83
CA GLU A 228 2.68 -16.77 -17.77
C GLU A 228 2.63 -15.28 -17.41
N ASN A 229 1.69 -14.53 -18.00
CA ASN A 229 1.51 -13.12 -17.67
C ASN A 229 1.09 -12.93 -16.20
N ALA A 230 0.16 -13.74 -15.70
CA ALA A 230 -0.24 -13.71 -14.30
C ALA A 230 0.95 -14.03 -13.36
N GLN A 231 1.78 -15.02 -13.70
CA GLN A 231 2.99 -15.36 -12.94
C GLN A 231 4.03 -14.23 -12.96
N PHE A 232 4.22 -13.55 -14.09
CA PHE A 232 5.12 -12.41 -14.18
C PHE A 232 4.61 -11.23 -13.35
N LEU A 233 3.31 -10.95 -13.37
CA LEU A 233 2.71 -9.91 -12.53
C LEU A 233 2.90 -10.22 -11.04
N GLU A 234 2.65 -11.45 -10.61
CA GLU A 234 2.87 -11.86 -9.22
C GLU A 234 4.35 -11.74 -8.81
N THR A 235 5.28 -12.11 -9.71
CA THR A 235 6.72 -11.94 -9.47
C THR A 235 7.10 -10.46 -9.35
N ILE A 236 6.55 -9.60 -10.20
CA ILE A 236 6.78 -8.14 -10.14
C ILE A 236 6.23 -7.58 -8.83
N GLU A 237 5.02 -7.98 -8.42
CA GLU A 237 4.39 -7.57 -7.16
C GLU A 237 5.27 -7.97 -5.96
N ALA A 238 5.74 -9.22 -5.92
CA ALA A 238 6.63 -9.72 -4.87
C ALA A 238 7.94 -8.92 -4.78
N ARG A 239 8.59 -8.65 -5.92
CA ARG A 239 9.82 -7.84 -5.96
C ARG A 239 9.57 -6.38 -5.58
N ASN A 240 8.42 -5.82 -5.91
CA ASN A 240 8.05 -4.47 -5.48
C ASN A 240 7.82 -4.39 -3.96
N GLN A 241 7.23 -5.43 -3.36
CA GLN A 241 7.07 -5.53 -1.91
C GLN A 241 8.44 -5.63 -1.21
N GLU A 242 9.33 -6.50 -1.70
CA GLU A 242 10.71 -6.59 -1.20
C GLU A 242 11.46 -5.26 -1.30
N LEU A 243 11.36 -4.58 -2.44
CA LEU A 243 11.97 -3.27 -2.66
C LEU A 243 11.43 -2.22 -1.67
N THR A 244 10.13 -2.25 -1.38
CA THR A 244 9.50 -1.35 -0.42
C THR A 244 9.99 -1.61 1.00
N GLN A 245 10.08 -2.88 1.40
CA GLN A 245 10.64 -3.25 2.71
C GLN A 245 12.10 -2.81 2.84
N LEU A 246 12.91 -3.00 1.79
CA LEU A 246 14.31 -2.56 1.78
C LEU A 246 14.45 -1.03 1.85
N LYS A 247 13.57 -0.29 1.18
CA LYS A 247 13.52 1.18 1.29
C LYS A 247 13.18 1.64 2.70
N LEU A 248 12.21 0.99 3.36
CA LEU A 248 11.85 1.29 4.74
C LEU A 248 13.01 0.99 5.70
N SER A 249 13.67 -0.16 5.57
CA SER A 249 14.82 -0.50 6.41
C SER A 249 16.00 0.44 6.18
N SER A 250 16.29 0.81 4.93
CA SER A 250 17.29 1.82 4.57
C SER A 250 16.95 3.21 5.13
N GLY A 251 15.67 3.61 5.09
CA GLY A 251 15.20 4.84 5.71
C GLY A 251 15.42 4.85 7.23
N ASN A 252 15.10 3.74 7.91
CA ASN A 252 15.30 3.59 9.34
C ASN A 252 16.79 3.62 9.73
N THR A 253 17.66 2.93 8.99
CA THR A 253 19.11 2.96 9.25
C THR A 253 19.68 4.36 9.05
N LEU A 254 19.19 5.11 8.05
CA LEU A 254 19.59 6.50 7.83
C LEU A 254 19.13 7.43 8.96
N GLN A 255 17.91 7.24 9.50
CA GLN A 255 17.45 7.99 10.67
C GLN A 255 18.32 7.71 11.90
N VAL A 256 18.64 6.44 12.16
CA VAL A 256 19.54 6.05 13.26
C VAL A 256 20.93 6.67 13.07
N LEU A 257 21.48 6.61 11.86
CA LEU A 257 22.78 7.22 11.54
C LEU A 257 22.76 8.74 11.76
N SER A 258 21.70 9.43 11.32
CA SER A 258 21.51 10.86 11.56
C SER A 258 21.48 11.20 13.05
N ALA A 259 20.79 10.39 13.86
CA ALA A 259 20.76 10.54 15.30
C ALA A 259 22.16 10.38 15.93
N TYR A 260 22.95 9.38 15.52
CA TYR A 260 24.33 9.20 15.98
C TYR A 260 25.24 10.35 15.53
N LYS A 261 25.10 10.84 14.29
CA LYS A 261 25.84 12.00 13.79
C LYS A 261 25.54 13.25 14.62
N SER A 262 24.27 13.48 14.98
CA SER A 262 23.89 14.59 15.86
C SER A 262 24.48 14.45 17.26
N LYS A 263 24.44 13.24 17.86
CA LYS A 263 25.08 12.98 19.16
C LYS A 263 26.59 13.21 19.13
N LEU A 264 27.25 12.75 18.07
CA LEU A 264 28.69 12.96 17.88
C LEU A 264 29.01 14.45 17.77
N HIS A 265 28.26 15.20 16.97
CA HIS A 265 28.46 16.64 16.81
C HIS A 265 28.34 17.37 18.16
N LYS A 266 27.31 17.06 18.95
CA LYS A 266 27.14 17.61 20.30
C LYS A 266 28.32 17.28 21.23
N ALA A 267 28.84 16.05 21.17
CA ALA A 267 30.00 15.65 21.96
C ALA A 267 31.26 16.41 21.54
N VAL A 268 31.48 16.58 20.23
CA VAL A 268 32.60 17.36 19.69
C VAL A 268 32.50 18.83 20.11
N ASP A 269 31.32 19.45 20.01
CA ASP A 269 31.10 20.83 20.44
C ASP A 269 31.37 21.00 21.94
N MET A 270 30.98 20.01 22.75
CA MET A 270 31.27 19.98 24.18
C MET A 270 32.77 19.86 24.45
N CYS A 271 33.49 18.99 23.74
CA CYS A 271 34.95 18.89 23.85
C CYS A 271 35.62 20.23 23.50
N ILE A 272 35.21 20.87 22.40
CA ILE A 272 35.75 22.19 22.01
C ILE A 272 35.46 23.24 23.09
N SER A 273 34.28 23.22 23.71
CA SER A 273 33.94 24.11 24.83
C SER A 273 34.82 23.85 26.06
N LEU A 274 35.02 22.59 26.42
CA LEU A 274 35.86 22.20 27.55
C LEU A 274 37.32 22.54 27.31
N ASP A 275 37.83 22.36 26.10
CA ASP A 275 39.19 22.76 25.73
C ASP A 275 39.40 24.27 25.90
N LYS A 276 38.42 25.08 25.48
CA LYS A 276 38.44 26.54 25.73
C LYS A 276 38.43 26.85 27.22
N GLU A 277 37.61 26.17 28.01
CA GLU A 277 37.54 26.36 29.45
C GLU A 277 38.85 25.96 30.16
N ILE A 278 39.48 24.86 29.72
CA ILE A 278 40.79 24.42 30.20
C ILE A 278 41.86 25.46 29.87
N LEU A 279 41.86 26.03 28.65
CA LEU A 279 42.78 27.10 28.27
C LEU A 279 42.61 28.32 29.17
N LEU A 280 41.38 28.80 29.37
CA LEU A 280 41.08 29.92 30.26
C LEU A 280 41.52 29.66 31.71
N ARG A 281 41.29 28.44 32.23
CA ARG A 281 41.75 28.06 33.57
C ARG A 281 43.28 28.03 33.67
N LYS A 282 43.98 27.55 32.64
CA LYS A 282 45.45 27.55 32.60
C LYS A 282 46.00 28.98 32.60
N GLU A 283 45.43 29.87 31.80
CA GLU A 283 45.81 31.29 31.79
C GLU A 283 45.58 31.96 33.15
N LEU A 284 44.46 31.65 33.81
CA LEU A 284 44.18 32.15 35.16
C LEU A 284 45.18 31.61 36.19
N LEU A 285 45.49 30.32 36.11
CA LEU A 285 46.46 29.67 37.00
C LEU A 285 47.85 30.30 36.84
N GLU A 286 48.30 30.55 35.61
CA GLU A 286 49.57 31.23 35.34
C GLU A 286 49.62 32.64 35.95
N LYS A 287 48.49 33.39 35.93
CA LYS A 287 48.39 34.69 36.60
C LYS A 287 48.51 34.56 38.12
N ILE A 288 47.80 33.61 38.72
CA ILE A 288 47.84 33.36 40.16
C ILE A 288 49.25 32.91 40.60
N GLU A 289 49.93 32.07 39.82
CA GLU A 289 51.31 31.66 40.09
C GLU A 289 52.26 32.87 40.09
N LYS A 290 52.15 33.76 39.09
CA LYS A 290 52.93 35.01 39.05
C LYS A 290 52.64 35.92 40.25
N GLU A 291 51.37 36.08 40.61
CA GLU A 291 50.96 36.85 41.80
C GLU A 291 51.49 36.21 43.08
N THR A 292 51.47 34.89 43.19
CA THR A 292 51.96 34.14 44.36
C THR A 292 53.47 34.32 44.51
N LEU A 293 54.24 34.19 43.42
CA LEU A 293 55.68 34.45 43.43
C LEU A 293 55.99 35.88 43.85
N GLN A 294 55.26 36.87 43.34
CA GLN A 294 55.41 38.26 43.73
C GLN A 294 55.14 38.46 45.23
N VAL A 295 54.04 37.88 45.74
CA VAL A 295 53.70 37.94 47.17
C VAL A 295 54.75 37.25 48.03
N GLU A 296 55.32 36.13 47.59
CA GLU A 296 56.41 35.44 48.29
C GLU A 296 57.69 36.27 48.33
N GLU A 297 58.08 36.91 47.22
CA GLU A 297 59.20 37.84 47.19
C GLU A 297 58.99 39.01 48.15
N ASP A 298 57.81 39.61 48.13
CA ASP A 298 57.49 40.75 48.99
C ASP A 298 57.41 40.34 50.46
N ARG A 299 56.89 39.15 50.75
CA ARG A 299 56.96 38.53 52.08
C ARG A 299 58.41 38.33 52.52
N ALA A 300 59.28 37.80 51.66
CA ALA A 300 60.69 37.57 51.99
C ALA A 300 61.43 38.89 52.28
N LYS A 301 61.19 39.94 51.49
CA LYS A 301 61.70 41.31 51.74
C LYS A 301 61.21 41.83 53.09
N ALA A 302 59.91 41.73 53.36
CA ALA A 302 59.31 42.16 54.63
C ALA A 302 59.86 41.38 55.82
N GLU A 303 60.01 40.05 55.71
CA GLU A 303 60.62 39.20 56.75
C GLU A 303 62.09 39.55 57.00
N ALA A 304 62.87 39.86 55.94
CA ALA A 304 64.25 40.28 56.07
C ALA A 304 64.37 41.62 56.82
N VAL A 305 63.49 42.58 56.51
CA VAL A 305 63.38 43.84 57.25
C VAL A 305 62.96 43.59 58.70
N ASN A 306 61.95 42.76 58.94
CA ASN A 306 61.48 42.41 60.28
C ASN A 306 62.58 41.75 61.13
N LYS A 307 63.33 40.79 60.57
CA LYS A 307 64.50 40.18 61.21
C LYS A 307 65.57 41.21 61.56
N ARG A 308 65.84 42.17 60.66
CA ARG A 308 66.79 43.27 60.91
C ARG A 308 66.33 44.16 62.07
N LEU A 309 65.06 44.59 62.06
CA LEU A 309 64.47 45.39 63.12
C LEU A 309 64.46 44.64 64.47
N ARG A 310 64.16 43.33 64.47
CA ARG A 310 64.25 42.50 65.68
C ARG A 310 65.68 42.37 66.21
N LYS A 311 66.69 42.22 65.33
CA LYS A 311 68.10 42.25 65.73
C LYS A 311 68.47 43.60 66.33
N GLN A 312 68.09 44.70 65.68
CA GLN A 312 68.30 46.04 66.22
C GLN A 312 67.61 46.22 67.58
N LEU A 313 66.39 45.70 67.76
CA LEU A 313 65.68 45.74 69.03
C LEU A 313 66.35 44.89 70.12
N ALA A 314 66.93 43.74 69.77
CA ALA A 314 67.65 42.87 70.70
C ALA A 314 69.04 43.43 71.08
N GLU A 315 69.74 44.08 70.15
CA GLU A 315 71.00 44.79 70.38
C GLU A 315 70.78 46.13 71.10
N PHE A 316 69.58 46.71 70.97
CA PHE A 316 69.20 47.92 71.67
C PHE A 316 69.09 47.67 73.18
N ARG A 317 70.14 48.08 73.90
CA ARG A 317 70.03 48.35 75.33
C ARG A 317 69.59 49.79 75.53
N ALA A 318 68.45 49.96 76.18
CA ALA A 318 68.09 51.25 76.73
C ALA A 318 69.22 51.73 77.68
N PRO A 319 69.81 52.92 77.44
CA PRO A 319 70.76 53.51 78.37
C PRO A 319 70.14 53.62 79.76
N GLN A 320 70.93 53.40 80.81
CA GLN A 320 70.45 53.55 82.17
C GLN A 320 69.95 54.99 82.36
N VAL A 321 68.80 55.19 83.03
CA VAL A 321 68.10 56.49 83.11
C VAL A 321 69.05 57.64 83.44
N MET A 322 69.99 57.41 84.35
CA MET A 322 71.01 58.41 84.70
C MET A 322 71.94 58.75 83.52
N THR A 323 72.41 57.76 82.76
CA THR A 323 73.24 57.99 81.56
C THR A 323 72.50 58.83 80.51
N TYR A 324 71.20 58.55 80.28
CA TYR A 324 70.37 59.37 79.39
C TYR A 324 70.20 60.79 79.91
N VAL A 325 70.01 60.99 81.22
CA VAL A 325 69.91 62.32 81.84
C VAL A 325 71.22 63.09 81.73
N TRP A 326 72.37 62.46 81.97
CA TRP A 326 73.69 63.08 81.81
C TRP A 326 73.97 63.45 80.35
N GLU A 327 73.69 62.56 79.40
CA GLU A 327 73.83 62.88 77.98
C GLU A 327 72.84 63.96 77.54
N LYS A 328 71.61 64.00 78.07
CA LYS A 328 70.64 65.04 77.75
C LYS A 328 71.02 66.41 78.30
N ILE A 329 71.58 66.47 79.51
CA ILE A 329 72.15 67.71 80.07
C ILE A 329 73.36 68.14 79.22
N SER A 330 74.24 67.21 78.87
CA SER A 330 75.39 67.49 77.98
C SER A 330 74.93 67.99 76.60
N ASN A 331 73.87 67.40 76.04
CA ASN A 331 73.32 67.81 74.75
C ASN A 331 72.62 69.18 74.85
N GLU A 332 71.92 69.48 75.95
CA GLU A 332 71.41 70.83 76.22
C GLU A 332 72.54 71.86 76.38
N ASP A 333 73.65 71.50 77.03
CA ASP A 333 74.79 72.39 77.19
C ASP A 333 75.57 72.58 75.88
N LEU A 334 75.64 71.55 75.02
CA LEU A 334 76.12 71.65 73.66
C LEU A 334 75.18 72.48 72.78
N GLU A 335 73.86 72.33 72.90
CA GLU A 335 72.88 73.18 72.20
C GLU A 335 72.97 74.63 72.65
N LYS A 336 73.13 74.90 73.96
CA LYS A 336 73.38 76.25 74.48
C LYS A 336 74.71 76.79 73.97
N SER A 337 75.74 75.97 73.90
CA SER A 337 77.05 76.35 73.36
C SER A 337 76.97 76.63 71.86
N ILE A 338 76.24 75.81 71.09
CA ILE A 338 75.96 76.06 69.66
C ILE A 338 75.17 77.34 69.50
N LYS A 339 74.09 77.57 70.27
CA LYS A 339 73.35 78.84 70.23
C LYS A 339 74.23 80.03 70.63
N MET A 340 75.15 79.85 71.57
CA MET A 340 76.12 80.88 71.95
C MET A 340 77.12 81.15 70.82
N TRP A 341 77.61 80.10 70.15
CA TRP A 341 78.50 80.23 68.99
C TRP A 341 77.77 80.78 67.76
N GLU A 342 76.53 80.37 67.49
CA GLU A 342 75.64 80.95 66.49
C GLU A 342 75.42 82.43 66.79
N ARG A 343 75.14 82.81 68.05
CA ARG A 343 75.02 84.22 68.47
C ARG A 343 76.34 84.98 68.41
N LYS A 344 77.49 84.35 68.64
CA LYS A 344 78.82 84.95 68.44
C LYS A 344 79.16 85.13 66.96
N VAL A 345 78.75 84.20 66.10
CA VAL A 345 78.86 84.32 64.64
C VAL A 345 77.93 85.42 64.15
N GLU A 346 76.71 85.52 64.67
CA GLU A 346 75.76 86.60 64.36
C GLU A 346 76.26 87.98 64.84
N ILE A 347 76.87 88.06 66.03
CA ILE A 347 77.51 89.29 66.53
C ILE A 347 78.76 89.63 65.69
N ALA A 348 79.56 88.65 65.27
CA ALA A 348 80.69 88.86 64.38
C ALA A 348 80.26 89.28 62.95
N GLU A 349 79.14 88.76 62.46
CA GLU A 349 78.52 89.13 61.17
C GLU A 349 77.85 90.52 61.23
N VAL A 350 77.38 90.99 62.40
CA VAL A 350 76.78 92.33 62.60
C VAL A 350 77.80 93.39 63.03
N SER A 351 78.94 93.01 63.63
CA SER A 351 80.01 93.95 64.04
C SER A 351 81.07 94.23 62.95
N HIS A 352 80.98 93.58 61.79
CA HIS A 352 81.78 93.89 60.61
C HIS A 352 80.86 94.22 59.42
N GLY A 353 80.27 95.41 59.48
CA GLY A 353 80.00 96.20 58.28
C GLY A 353 81.32 96.66 57.66
N GLU A 354 81.46 96.37 56.38
CA GLU A 354 82.49 96.71 55.36
C GLU A 354 83.37 97.97 55.56
N PRO A 355 84.47 98.14 54.78
CA PRO A 355 85.43 97.18 54.21
C PRO A 355 86.91 97.68 54.30
N GLN A 356 87.90 96.82 54.01
CA GLN A 356 89.02 97.03 53.06
C GLN A 356 90.20 96.06 53.30
N ASP A 357 90.68 95.46 52.20
CA ASP A 357 91.90 94.66 51.99
C ASP A 357 92.06 93.39 52.85
N GLY A 358 92.08 92.16 52.34
CA GLY A 358 92.56 91.68 51.06
C GLY A 358 93.38 90.41 51.34
N GLN A 359 92.81 89.24 51.01
CA GLN A 359 93.51 87.95 50.91
C GLN A 359 94.07 87.29 52.19
N SER A 360 93.17 86.78 53.05
CA SER A 360 93.39 85.50 53.79
C SER A 360 92.18 85.03 54.63
N PHE A 361 91.16 85.88 54.82
CA PHE A 361 90.09 85.57 55.78
C PHE A 361 88.91 84.74 55.23
N MET A 362 88.71 84.68 53.91
CA MET A 362 87.59 83.92 53.32
C MET A 362 87.80 82.40 53.28
N SER A 363 89.04 81.90 53.34
CA SER A 363 89.30 80.45 53.40
C SER A 363 88.98 79.86 54.78
N SER A 364 89.22 80.64 55.85
CA SER A 364 88.90 80.24 57.22
C SER A 364 87.40 80.22 57.49
N MET A 365 86.66 81.26 57.07
CA MET A 365 85.19 81.31 57.25
C MET A 365 84.45 80.26 56.42
N PHE A 366 84.89 79.98 55.19
CA PHE A 366 84.29 78.92 54.37
C PHE A 366 84.58 77.53 54.93
N SER A 367 85.79 77.29 55.44
CA SER A 367 86.13 76.05 56.15
C SER A 367 85.33 75.89 57.45
N PHE A 368 85.08 76.98 58.19
CA PHE A 368 84.28 76.94 59.42
C PHE A 368 82.79 76.68 59.14
N ARG A 369 82.23 77.27 58.07
CA ARG A 369 80.87 76.96 57.61
C ARG A 369 80.74 75.53 57.09
N ILE A 370 81.74 74.99 56.40
CA ILE A 370 81.79 73.57 56.02
C ILE A 370 81.88 72.68 57.26
N LEU A 371 82.64 73.06 58.29
CA LEU A 371 82.74 72.30 59.54
C LEU A 371 81.41 72.28 60.30
N ILE A 372 80.74 73.44 60.41
CA ILE A 372 79.41 73.54 61.05
C ILE A 372 78.34 72.82 60.22
N PHE A 373 78.40 72.87 58.90
CA PHE A 373 77.49 72.14 58.03
C PHE A 373 77.75 70.62 58.06
N GLY A 374 79.02 70.20 58.14
CA GLY A 374 79.43 68.81 58.34
C GLY A 374 78.98 68.25 59.69
N LEU A 375 79.17 69.03 60.77
CA LEU A 375 78.64 68.69 62.10
C LEU A 375 77.11 68.63 62.10
N ARG A 376 76.41 69.53 61.37
CA ARG A 376 74.96 69.48 61.20
C ARG A 376 74.50 68.24 60.44
N ILE A 377 75.19 67.80 59.39
CA ILE A 377 74.87 66.58 58.65
C ILE A 377 75.07 65.34 59.54
N GLN A 378 76.16 65.30 60.30
CA GLN A 378 76.49 64.17 61.18
C GLN A 378 75.52 64.07 62.37
N MET A 379 75.07 65.22 62.89
CA MET A 379 74.03 65.30 63.93
C MET A 379 72.62 65.02 63.39
N PHE A 380 72.26 65.50 62.19
CA PHE A 380 71.00 65.11 61.54
C PHE A 380 70.94 63.60 61.28
N GLY A 381 72.07 62.97 60.94
CA GLY A 381 72.20 61.51 60.85
C GLY A 381 71.87 60.79 62.18
N CYS A 382 72.31 61.33 63.31
CA CYS A 382 71.99 60.78 64.63
C CYS A 382 70.53 61.02 65.05
N ILE A 383 69.97 62.20 64.77
CA ILE A 383 68.59 62.57 65.15
C ILE A 383 67.55 61.88 64.25
N ILE A 384 67.85 61.64 62.96
CA ILE A 384 66.98 60.85 62.06
C ILE A 384 66.92 59.38 62.52
N SER A 385 67.99 58.85 63.13
CA SER A 385 67.98 57.52 63.73
C SER A 385 66.98 57.42 64.90
N GLU A 386 66.83 58.47 65.70
CA GLU A 386 65.84 58.53 66.79
C GLU A 386 64.41 58.85 66.32
N ARG A 387 64.21 59.70 65.29
CA ARG A 387 62.86 59.99 64.78
C ARG A 387 62.23 58.83 64.01
N ASN A 388 63.02 57.99 63.36
CA ASN A 388 62.52 56.76 62.75
C ASN A 388 61.95 55.76 63.77
N LEU A 389 62.36 55.82 65.04
CA LEU A 389 61.79 55.00 66.12
C LEU A 389 60.41 55.51 66.61
N SER A 390 60.11 56.81 66.46
CA SER A 390 58.82 57.38 66.90
C SER A 390 57.71 57.25 65.83
N SER A 391 58.08 57.22 64.54
CA SER A 391 57.12 56.99 63.44
C SER A 391 56.63 55.54 63.34
N CYS A 392 57.26 54.59 64.04
CA CYS A 392 56.87 53.17 64.07
C CYS A 392 55.81 52.84 65.14
N PHE A 393 55.28 53.84 65.86
CA PHE A 393 54.28 53.67 66.92
C PHE A 393 52.89 54.26 66.61
N ASN A 394 52.65 54.69 65.38
CA ASN A 394 51.30 55.01 64.89
C ASN A 394 51.03 54.27 63.57
N TYR A 395 50.73 52.97 63.66
CA TYR A 395 49.71 52.23 62.89
C TYR A 395 49.68 50.76 63.36
#